data_AF-A0A1A7NY60-F1
#
_entry.id   AF-A0A1A7NY60-F1
#
_cell.length_a   1.000
_cell.length_b   1.000
_cell.length_c   1.000
_cell.angle_alpha   90.00
_cell.angle_beta   90.00
_cell.angle_gamma   90.00
#
_symmetry.space_group_name_H-M   'P 1'
#
loop_
_entity.id
_entity.type
_entity.pdbx_description
1 polymer ?
#
loop_
_entity_poly.entity_id
_entity_poly.type
_entity_poly.pdbx_seq_one_letter_code
_entity_poly.pdbx_strand_id
1 'polypeptide(L)'
;MDRIKFKTDEDKSYIIEKTLFEKKTQKQAPFYQKSERQNHETCQFAICPECNNPVQIIGLYKKLEHTDKPYARHYEIPIGLGKYNKENYEYCPYKANRKPFTKDSRKGEIDEIAQDIIRKMIYYFDKIVYLLQKKIGIYISTALAKDMLNDFFDARAYLYRGASLKNVPLLLPYFSSNKTIIGRFVLDETLISALKQIPELDIKNNKIKSNKYIKLGFYFFDHKTKIEDHHLTESLIFSISKGEINEAKTIYQKKIVFDNLHFEKLINYKEYKLSEKQILKNKELLNIAKEVAKEHGFFY
;
A
#
# COMPACT_ATOMS: atom_id res chain seq x y z
N MET A 1 8.08 -15.59 -3.71
CA MET A 1 6.77 -14.96 -3.42
C MET A 1 5.69 -16.02 -3.51
N ASP A 2 4.69 -15.96 -2.66
CA ASP A 2 3.59 -16.93 -2.54
C ASP A 2 2.38 -16.60 -3.45
N ARG A 3 2.37 -15.41 -4.06
CA ARG A 3 1.27 -14.91 -4.89
C ARG A 3 1.71 -14.37 -6.24
N ILE A 4 0.81 -14.47 -7.21
CA ILE A 4 1.01 -14.08 -8.62
C ILE A 4 -0.21 -13.33 -9.19
N LYS A 5 0.00 -12.65 -10.31
CA LYS A 5 -1.07 -12.12 -11.19
C LYS A 5 -1.03 -12.79 -12.56
N PHE A 6 -2.16 -12.78 -13.25
CA PHE A 6 -2.23 -13.26 -14.64
C PHE A 6 -2.20 -12.13 -15.67
N LYS A 7 -2.49 -10.89 -15.24
CA LYS A 7 -2.36 -9.68 -16.06
C LYS A 7 -1.69 -8.54 -15.27
N THR A 8 -1.08 -7.59 -15.97
CA THR A 8 -0.41 -6.44 -15.36
C THR A 8 -1.40 -5.46 -14.73
N ASP A 9 -2.56 -5.28 -15.35
CA ASP A 9 -3.68 -4.43 -14.92
C ASP A 9 -4.57 -5.07 -13.84
N GLU A 10 -4.28 -6.32 -13.44
CA GLU A 10 -5.09 -7.01 -12.45
C GLU A 10 -4.78 -6.52 -11.02
N ASP A 11 -5.84 -6.12 -10.32
CA ASP A 11 -5.76 -5.65 -8.94
C ASP A 11 -5.65 -6.79 -7.93
N LYS A 12 -6.18 -7.95 -8.29
CA LYS A 12 -6.20 -9.15 -7.48
C LYS A 12 -4.93 -9.97 -7.69
N SER A 13 -4.32 -10.41 -6.60
CA SER A 13 -3.29 -11.46 -6.64
C SER A 13 -3.87 -12.79 -6.20
N TYR A 14 -3.24 -13.88 -6.61
CA TYR A 14 -3.68 -15.25 -6.34
C TYR A 14 -2.58 -16.05 -5.65
N ILE A 15 -2.96 -16.87 -4.66
CA ILE A 15 -2.06 -17.89 -4.12
C ILE A 15 -1.68 -18.83 -5.25
N ILE A 16 -0.42 -19.25 -5.28
CA ILE A 16 0.05 -20.22 -6.26
C ILE A 16 -0.49 -21.60 -5.87
N GLU A 17 -1.50 -22.05 -6.61
CA GLU A 17 -2.10 -23.38 -6.48
C GLU A 17 -2.24 -24.04 -7.85
N LYS A 18 -1.91 -25.33 -7.94
CA LYS A 18 -1.94 -26.11 -9.19
C LYS A 18 -3.28 -25.97 -9.92
N THR A 19 -4.37 -26.35 -9.28
CA THR A 19 -5.72 -26.37 -9.90
C THR A 19 -6.16 -24.97 -10.34
N LEU A 20 -5.85 -23.94 -9.56
CA LEU A 20 -6.17 -22.56 -9.91
C LEU A 20 -5.38 -22.10 -11.14
N PHE A 21 -4.07 -22.36 -11.14
CA PHE A 21 -3.18 -21.96 -12.23
C PHE A 21 -3.57 -22.66 -13.54
N GLU A 22 -3.78 -23.97 -13.51
CA GLU A 22 -4.21 -24.74 -14.69
C GLU A 22 -5.52 -24.22 -15.27
N LYS A 23 -6.53 -23.93 -14.41
CA LYS A 23 -7.83 -23.40 -14.85
C LYS A 23 -7.72 -21.99 -15.44
N LYS A 24 -6.94 -21.10 -14.81
CA LYS A 24 -6.78 -19.70 -15.23
C LYS A 24 -6.02 -19.56 -16.55
N THR A 25 -5.05 -20.45 -16.77
CA THR A 25 -4.14 -20.39 -17.92
C THR A 25 -4.53 -21.34 -19.05
N GLN A 26 -5.43 -22.28 -18.77
CA GLN A 26 -5.79 -23.40 -19.66
C GLN A 26 -4.57 -24.19 -20.16
N LYS A 27 -3.45 -24.14 -19.43
CA LYS A 27 -2.16 -24.73 -19.82
C LYS A 27 -1.59 -24.17 -21.12
N GLN A 28 -1.94 -22.94 -21.49
CA GLN A 28 -1.53 -22.32 -22.74
C GLN A 28 -0.38 -21.30 -22.58
N ALA A 29 0.25 -20.98 -23.70
CA ALA A 29 1.12 -19.81 -23.81
C ALA A 29 0.33 -18.52 -23.52
N PRO A 30 0.98 -17.46 -22.99
CA PRO A 30 2.39 -17.39 -22.62
C PRO A 30 2.69 -17.95 -21.20
N PHE A 31 1.71 -18.53 -20.49
CA PHE A 31 1.93 -19.03 -19.13
C PHE A 31 2.72 -20.34 -19.06
N TYR A 32 2.70 -21.13 -20.14
CA TYR A 32 3.50 -22.35 -20.30
C TYR A 32 4.44 -22.16 -21.49
N GLN A 33 5.75 -22.21 -21.25
CA GLN A 33 6.75 -22.06 -22.30
C GLN A 33 7.96 -22.96 -22.04
N LYS A 34 8.64 -23.39 -23.10
CA LYS A 34 9.91 -24.10 -22.96
C LYS A 34 11.00 -23.10 -22.58
N SER A 35 11.75 -23.38 -21.52
CA SER A 35 12.85 -22.53 -21.09
C SER A 35 14.16 -22.99 -21.72
N GLU A 36 14.79 -22.13 -22.51
CA GLU A 36 16.13 -22.36 -23.04
C GLU A 36 17.17 -22.51 -21.92
N ARG A 37 16.96 -21.85 -20.77
CA ARG A 37 17.84 -21.94 -19.58
C ARG A 37 17.71 -23.26 -18.81
N GLN A 38 16.67 -24.05 -19.07
CA GLN A 38 16.39 -25.28 -18.33
C GLN A 38 16.19 -26.45 -19.31
N ASN A 39 17.13 -26.61 -20.25
CA ASN A 39 17.15 -27.72 -21.21
C ASN A 39 15.81 -27.95 -21.94
N HIS A 40 15.12 -26.86 -22.30
CA HIS A 40 13.80 -26.90 -22.95
C HIS A 40 12.67 -27.53 -22.12
N GLU A 41 12.83 -27.64 -20.80
CA GLU A 41 11.74 -28.02 -19.90
C GLU A 41 10.58 -27.01 -19.99
N THR A 42 9.35 -27.52 -19.95
CA THR A 42 8.15 -26.70 -19.87
C THR A 42 8.08 -26.01 -18.51
N CYS A 43 8.27 -24.70 -18.53
CA CYS A 43 8.21 -23.81 -17.38
C CYS A 43 6.87 -23.11 -17.29
N GLN A 44 6.52 -22.72 -16.06
CA GLN A 44 5.28 -21.98 -15.77
C GLN A 44 5.64 -20.56 -15.36
N PHE A 45 4.92 -19.59 -15.94
CA PHE A 45 5.20 -18.18 -15.76
C PHE A 45 3.95 -17.40 -15.36
N ALA A 46 4.16 -16.28 -14.69
CA ALA A 46 3.13 -15.35 -14.26
C ALA A 46 3.73 -13.94 -14.07
N ILE A 47 3.00 -13.05 -13.41
CA ILE A 47 3.40 -11.67 -13.16
C ILE A 47 3.55 -11.42 -11.65
N CYS A 48 4.61 -10.69 -11.25
CA CYS A 48 4.80 -10.26 -9.88
C CYS A 48 3.71 -9.24 -9.47
N PRO A 49 3.02 -9.43 -8.34
CA PRO A 49 1.99 -8.48 -7.88
C PRO A 49 2.52 -7.11 -7.46
N GLU A 50 3.80 -7.01 -7.07
CA GLU A 50 4.40 -5.80 -6.51
C GLU A 50 5.02 -4.90 -7.57
N CYS A 51 5.66 -5.48 -8.60
CA CYS A 51 6.48 -4.75 -9.57
C CYS A 51 6.13 -4.99 -11.05
N ASN A 52 5.08 -5.78 -11.34
CA ASN A 52 4.64 -6.20 -12.69
C ASN A 52 5.67 -6.93 -13.56
N ASN A 53 6.85 -7.26 -13.02
CA ASN A 53 7.83 -8.04 -13.76
C ASN A 53 7.42 -9.51 -13.92
N PRO A 54 7.89 -10.18 -15.00
CA PRO A 54 7.69 -11.60 -15.18
C PRO A 54 8.28 -12.42 -14.01
N VAL A 55 7.60 -13.51 -13.66
CA VAL A 55 8.06 -14.47 -12.66
C VAL A 55 7.88 -15.89 -13.17
N GLN A 56 8.83 -16.76 -12.83
CA GLN A 56 8.72 -18.21 -13.01
C GLN A 56 8.16 -18.83 -11.74
N ILE A 57 7.20 -19.75 -11.89
CA ILE A 57 6.66 -20.56 -10.81
C ILE A 57 7.52 -21.81 -10.65
N ILE A 58 7.96 -22.06 -9.43
CA ILE A 58 8.80 -23.19 -9.04
C ILE A 58 7.97 -24.13 -8.16
N GLY A 59 8.07 -25.43 -8.42
CA GLY A 59 7.42 -26.46 -7.61
C GLY A 59 5.91 -26.64 -7.86
N LEU A 60 5.36 -26.14 -8.97
CA LEU A 60 3.92 -26.28 -9.25
C LEU A 60 3.49 -27.76 -9.39
N TYR A 61 4.35 -28.58 -9.99
CA TYR A 61 4.11 -30.00 -10.23
C TYR A 61 5.16 -30.93 -9.60
N LYS A 62 6.31 -30.38 -9.22
CA LYS A 62 7.43 -31.11 -8.65
C LYS A 62 7.49 -30.76 -7.16
N LYS A 63 7.60 -31.77 -6.28
CA LYS A 63 7.88 -31.53 -4.86
C LYS A 63 9.28 -30.92 -4.74
N LEU A 64 9.44 -29.91 -3.89
CA LEU A 64 10.73 -29.28 -3.63
C LEU A 64 11.33 -29.80 -2.33
N GLU A 65 12.66 -29.82 -2.24
CA GLU A 65 13.37 -30.33 -1.07
C GLU A 65 13.20 -29.45 0.18
N HIS A 66 13.09 -28.14 -0.01
CA HIS A 66 13.12 -27.15 1.08
C HIS A 66 11.77 -26.48 1.36
N THR A 67 10.72 -26.85 0.64
CA THR A 67 9.35 -26.34 0.87
C THR A 67 8.32 -27.22 0.18
N ASP A 68 7.21 -27.49 0.86
CA ASP A 68 6.08 -28.20 0.26
C ASP A 68 5.17 -27.29 -0.59
N LYS A 69 5.41 -25.97 -0.57
CA LYS A 69 4.58 -24.98 -1.27
C LYS A 69 5.27 -24.43 -2.51
N PRO A 70 4.58 -24.35 -3.66
CA PRO A 70 5.13 -23.67 -4.83
C PRO A 70 5.32 -22.18 -4.54
N TYR A 71 6.33 -21.58 -5.18
CA TYR A 71 6.61 -20.16 -5.07
C TYR A 71 7.00 -19.58 -6.42
N ALA A 72 6.91 -18.27 -6.56
CA ALA A 72 7.36 -17.56 -7.75
C ALA A 72 8.67 -16.79 -7.50
N ARG A 73 9.52 -16.75 -8.53
CA ARG A 73 10.81 -16.06 -8.59
C ARG A 73 10.83 -15.16 -9.83
N HIS A 74 11.37 -13.96 -9.72
CA HIS A 74 11.54 -13.06 -10.88
C HIS A 74 12.33 -13.73 -12.00
N TYR A 75 11.88 -13.49 -13.23
CA TYR A 75 12.48 -13.99 -14.45
C TYR A 75 12.87 -12.80 -15.33
N GLU A 76 14.16 -12.65 -15.59
CA GLU A 76 14.72 -11.45 -16.24
C GLU A 76 14.67 -11.48 -17.76
N ILE A 77 14.07 -12.52 -18.35
CA ILE A 77 13.88 -12.63 -19.79
C ILE A 77 12.44 -12.23 -20.13
N PRO A 78 12.24 -11.37 -21.14
CA PRO A 78 10.92 -11.11 -21.70
C PRO A 78 10.29 -12.39 -22.26
N ILE A 79 9.12 -12.75 -21.75
CA ILE A 79 8.40 -13.98 -22.09
C ILE A 79 6.98 -13.68 -22.58
N GLY A 80 6.72 -12.46 -23.06
CA GLY A 80 5.36 -12.03 -23.43
C GLY A 80 4.37 -11.94 -22.25
N LEU A 81 4.85 -12.04 -21.01
CA LEU A 81 4.10 -11.81 -19.77
C LEU A 81 4.74 -10.67 -18.99
N GLY A 82 3.99 -9.57 -18.84
CA GLY A 82 4.54 -8.34 -18.28
C GLY A 82 5.68 -7.76 -19.14
N LYS A 83 6.27 -6.66 -18.68
CA LYS A 83 7.43 -6.02 -19.30
C LYS A 83 8.52 -5.98 -18.26
N TYR A 84 9.63 -6.68 -18.50
CA TYR A 84 10.75 -6.65 -17.56
C TYR A 84 11.29 -5.21 -17.44
N ASN A 85 11.18 -4.66 -16.24
CA ASN A 85 11.73 -3.38 -15.84
C ASN A 85 12.76 -3.64 -14.73
N LYS A 86 14.04 -3.43 -15.07
CA LYS A 86 15.19 -3.65 -14.17
C LYS A 86 15.10 -2.79 -12.91
N GLU A 87 14.71 -1.54 -13.06
CA GLU A 87 14.60 -0.60 -11.94
C GLU A 87 13.53 -1.09 -10.93
N ASN A 88 12.35 -1.44 -11.41
CA ASN A 88 11.28 -2.01 -10.58
C ASN A 88 11.67 -3.35 -9.94
N TYR A 89 12.47 -4.17 -10.63
CA TYR A 89 13.02 -5.41 -10.05
C TYR A 89 14.01 -5.11 -8.91
N GLU A 90 14.95 -4.17 -9.13
CA GLU A 90 15.99 -3.84 -8.16
C GLU A 90 15.45 -3.34 -6.83
N TYR A 91 14.28 -2.68 -6.86
CA TYR A 91 13.58 -2.17 -5.70
C TYR A 91 12.34 -3.00 -5.33
N CYS A 92 12.13 -4.18 -5.92
CA CYS A 92 11.00 -5.04 -5.55
C CYS A 92 11.19 -5.60 -4.13
N PRO A 93 10.17 -5.58 -3.25
CA PRO A 93 10.27 -6.14 -1.90
C PRO A 93 10.61 -7.63 -1.89
N TYR A 94 10.24 -8.39 -2.94
CA TYR A 94 10.54 -9.81 -3.08
C TYR A 94 11.95 -10.13 -3.62
N LYS A 95 12.80 -9.12 -3.86
CA LYS A 95 14.19 -9.35 -4.25
C LYS A 95 15.05 -9.55 -2.99
N ALA A 96 15.73 -10.68 -2.88
CA ALA A 96 16.58 -11.00 -1.72
C ALA A 96 17.67 -9.92 -1.50
N ASN A 97 18.36 -9.52 -2.56
CA ASN A 97 19.35 -8.43 -2.55
C ASN A 97 18.74 -7.16 -3.15
N ARG A 98 17.65 -6.69 -2.53
CA ARG A 98 16.99 -5.42 -2.89
C ARG A 98 17.98 -4.27 -2.70
N LYS A 99 18.03 -3.31 -3.65
CA LYS A 99 18.85 -2.10 -3.48
C LYS A 99 18.37 -1.32 -2.25
N PRO A 100 19.29 -0.75 -1.44
CA PRO A 100 18.91 0.10 -0.33
C PRO A 100 18.23 1.38 -0.85
N PHE A 101 17.33 1.93 -0.04
CA PHE A 101 16.66 3.19 -0.30
C PHE A 101 16.29 3.86 1.02
N THR A 102 16.10 5.17 0.97
CA THR A 102 15.62 6.01 2.07
C THR A 102 14.25 6.61 1.70
N LYS A 103 13.62 7.29 2.65
CA LYS A 103 12.36 8.01 2.43
C LYS A 103 12.43 8.99 1.25
N ASP A 104 13.60 9.59 1.01
CA ASP A 104 13.83 10.59 -0.05
C ASP A 104 14.18 9.96 -1.40
N SER A 105 14.37 8.64 -1.45
CA SER A 105 14.71 7.97 -2.71
C SER A 105 13.53 8.02 -3.69
N ARG A 106 13.76 8.60 -4.88
CA ARG A 106 12.78 8.71 -5.97
C ARG A 106 13.25 7.99 -7.23
N LYS A 107 12.30 7.53 -8.05
CA LYS A 107 12.53 7.19 -9.46
C LYS A 107 12.84 8.46 -10.26
N GLY A 108 13.62 8.32 -11.32
CA GLY A 108 13.99 9.44 -12.19
C GLY A 108 12.84 9.92 -13.08
N GLU A 109 11.91 9.02 -13.40
CA GLU A 109 10.80 9.26 -14.33
C GLU A 109 9.49 8.61 -13.84
N ILE A 110 8.37 9.07 -14.39
CA ILE A 110 7.04 8.49 -14.14
C ILE A 110 6.87 7.28 -15.07
N ASP A 111 7.12 6.09 -14.54
CA ASP A 111 6.90 4.83 -15.23
C ASP A 111 5.46 4.31 -15.11
N GLU A 112 5.15 3.20 -15.77
CA GLU A 112 3.83 2.56 -15.73
C GLU A 112 3.37 2.25 -14.29
N ILE A 113 4.30 1.83 -13.41
CA ILE A 113 3.99 1.56 -12.00
C ILE A 113 3.63 2.85 -11.26
N ALA A 114 4.36 3.94 -11.47
CA ALA A 114 4.04 5.24 -10.87
C ALA A 114 2.68 5.75 -11.34
N GLN A 115 2.36 5.60 -12.63
CA GLN A 115 1.04 5.95 -13.18
C GLN A 115 -0.07 5.13 -12.51
N ASP A 116 0.13 3.82 -12.34
CA ASP A 116 -0.86 2.95 -11.70
C ASP A 116 -1.02 3.24 -10.20
N ILE A 117 0.05 3.63 -9.50
CA ILE A 117 -0.03 4.11 -8.12
C ILE A 117 -0.89 5.38 -8.05
N ILE A 118 -0.68 6.34 -8.96
CA ILE A 118 -1.47 7.58 -9.03
C ILE A 118 -2.95 7.24 -9.28
N ARG A 119 -3.24 6.41 -10.30
CA ARG A 119 -4.61 5.97 -10.61
C ARG A 119 -5.27 5.31 -9.41
N LYS A 120 -4.57 4.39 -8.73
CA LYS A 120 -5.09 3.72 -7.53
C LYS A 120 -5.34 4.69 -6.38
N MET A 121 -4.43 5.64 -6.16
CA MET A 121 -4.60 6.67 -5.13
C MET A 121 -5.87 7.48 -5.38
N ILE A 122 -6.16 7.83 -6.65
CA ILE A 122 -7.33 8.62 -7.03
C ILE A 122 -8.62 7.78 -6.97
N TYR A 123 -8.69 6.67 -7.72
CA TYR A 123 -9.93 5.91 -7.88
C TYR A 123 -10.35 5.13 -6.64
N TYR A 124 -9.40 4.82 -5.74
CA TYR A 124 -9.67 4.12 -4.49
C TYR A 124 -9.43 5.00 -3.26
N PHE A 125 -9.44 6.33 -3.43
CA PHE A 125 -9.16 7.26 -2.34
C PHE A 125 -10.09 7.09 -1.14
N ASP A 126 -11.39 6.88 -1.39
CA ASP A 126 -12.40 6.57 -0.38
C ASP A 126 -12.01 5.34 0.46
N LYS A 127 -11.53 4.28 -0.20
CA LYS A 127 -11.14 3.01 0.41
C LYS A 127 -9.83 3.14 1.19
N ILE A 128 -8.88 3.90 0.65
CA ILE A 128 -7.62 4.24 1.33
C ILE A 128 -7.92 5.01 2.62
N VAL A 129 -8.74 6.05 2.55
CA VAL A 129 -9.15 6.85 3.72
C VAL A 129 -9.91 5.99 4.74
N TYR A 130 -10.81 5.12 4.29
CA TYR A 130 -11.52 4.19 5.16
C TYR A 130 -10.56 3.26 5.90
N LEU A 131 -9.65 2.61 5.17
CA LEU A 131 -8.68 1.67 5.72
C LEU A 131 -7.74 2.35 6.72
N LEU A 132 -7.25 3.55 6.37
CA LEU A 132 -6.36 4.32 7.22
C LEU A 132 -7.03 4.72 8.53
N GLN A 133 -8.26 5.27 8.46
CA GLN A 133 -9.07 5.62 9.62
C GLN A 133 -9.27 4.43 10.56
N LYS A 134 -9.52 3.22 10.02
CA LYS A 134 -9.65 1.99 10.82
C LYS A 134 -8.33 1.58 11.49
N LYS A 135 -7.19 1.81 10.86
CA LYS A 135 -5.87 1.45 11.41
C LYS A 135 -5.40 2.42 12.50
N ILE A 136 -5.63 3.72 12.31
CA ILE A 136 -5.14 4.76 13.24
C ILE A 136 -6.13 5.13 14.33
N GLY A 137 -7.42 4.83 14.14
CA GLY A 137 -8.44 5.19 15.12
C GLY A 137 -8.73 6.68 15.20
N ILE A 138 -8.57 7.42 14.10
CA ILE A 138 -8.90 8.85 14.00
C ILE A 138 -9.82 9.04 12.81
N TYR A 139 -10.92 9.77 13.01
CA TYR A 139 -11.82 10.14 11.93
C TYR A 139 -11.12 11.08 10.95
N ILE A 140 -11.05 10.67 9.68
CA ILE A 140 -10.51 11.47 8.60
C ILE A 140 -11.67 12.22 7.92
N SER A 141 -11.70 13.55 8.12
CA SER A 141 -12.60 14.47 7.41
C SER A 141 -12.13 14.67 5.96
N THR A 142 -13.00 15.18 5.09
CA THR A 142 -12.65 15.47 3.69
C THR A 142 -11.53 16.51 3.60
N ALA A 143 -11.55 17.54 4.45
CA ALA A 143 -10.44 18.50 4.57
C ALA A 143 -9.10 17.84 4.97
N LEU A 144 -9.09 16.92 5.94
CA LEU A 144 -7.87 16.22 6.33
C LEU A 144 -7.41 15.25 5.23
N ALA A 145 -8.34 14.57 4.56
CA ALA A 145 -8.02 13.73 3.42
C ALA A 145 -7.38 14.53 2.28
N LYS A 146 -7.96 15.69 1.91
CA LYS A 146 -7.40 16.59 0.88
C LYS A 146 -5.98 17.01 1.23
N ASP A 147 -5.77 17.45 2.48
CA ASP A 147 -4.47 17.88 3.00
C ASP A 147 -3.42 16.75 2.95
N MET A 148 -3.76 15.52 3.37
CA MET A 148 -2.87 14.36 3.25
C MET A 148 -2.59 13.96 1.79
N LEU A 149 -3.56 14.18 0.90
CA LEU A 149 -3.39 13.88 -0.53
C LEU A 149 -2.50 14.90 -1.23
N ASN A 150 -2.59 16.18 -0.86
CA ASN A 150 -1.63 17.20 -1.30
C ASN A 150 -0.21 16.79 -0.90
N ASP A 151 0.02 16.45 0.38
CA ASP A 151 1.34 15.97 0.82
C ASP A 151 1.86 14.78 -0.02
N PHE A 152 0.97 13.85 -0.39
CA PHE A 152 1.33 12.70 -1.24
C PHE A 152 1.85 13.14 -2.62
N PHE A 153 1.16 14.09 -3.27
CA PHE A 153 1.59 14.59 -4.58
C PHE A 153 2.80 15.51 -4.50
N ASP A 154 2.81 16.43 -3.53
CA ASP A 154 3.93 17.35 -3.23
C ASP A 154 5.23 16.58 -2.98
N ALA A 155 5.16 15.51 -2.18
CA ALA A 155 6.30 14.65 -1.89
C ALA A 155 6.69 13.74 -3.07
N ARG A 156 5.93 13.74 -4.17
CA ARG A 156 6.06 12.81 -5.31
C ARG A 156 6.12 11.36 -4.84
N ALA A 157 5.25 10.99 -3.91
CA ALA A 157 5.25 9.69 -3.24
C ALA A 157 5.06 8.51 -4.22
N TYR A 158 4.40 8.75 -5.36
CA TYR A 158 4.26 7.78 -6.45
C TYR A 158 5.59 7.39 -7.13
N LEU A 159 6.67 8.16 -6.91
CA LEU A 159 8.02 7.84 -7.37
C LEU A 159 8.90 7.23 -6.28
N TYR A 160 8.38 7.02 -5.06
CA TYR A 160 9.16 6.46 -3.97
C TYR A 160 9.68 5.05 -4.31
N ARG A 161 10.97 4.78 -4.06
CA ARG A 161 11.58 3.45 -4.30
C ARG A 161 10.96 2.33 -3.46
N GLY A 162 10.34 2.68 -2.33
CA GLY A 162 9.59 1.74 -1.50
C GLY A 162 8.14 1.52 -1.96
N ALA A 163 7.65 2.24 -2.97
CA ALA A 163 6.27 2.14 -3.42
C ALA A 163 6.04 0.91 -4.32
N SER A 164 4.86 0.32 -4.16
CA SER A 164 4.35 -0.78 -4.98
C SER A 164 2.86 -0.61 -5.25
N LEU A 165 2.33 -1.41 -6.18
CA LEU A 165 0.89 -1.40 -6.46
C LEU A 165 0.02 -1.85 -5.28
N LYS A 166 0.62 -2.56 -4.32
CA LYS A 166 -0.09 -3.18 -3.20
C LYS A 166 -0.04 -2.33 -1.93
N ASN A 167 0.97 -1.48 -1.78
CA ASN A 167 1.16 -0.66 -0.59
C ASN A 167 0.68 0.79 -0.73
N VAL A 168 -0.02 1.12 -1.83
CA VAL A 168 -0.60 2.45 -2.08
C VAL A 168 -1.26 3.07 -0.84
N PRO A 169 -2.05 2.34 -0.02
CA PRO A 169 -2.67 2.95 1.17
C PRO A 169 -1.69 3.41 2.26
N LEU A 170 -0.48 2.84 2.31
CA LEU A 170 0.58 3.25 3.23
C LEU A 170 1.34 4.48 2.76
N LEU A 171 1.38 4.73 1.44
CA LEU A 171 2.09 5.87 0.88
C LEU A 171 1.47 7.19 1.35
N LEU A 172 0.14 7.26 1.41
CA LEU A 172 -0.60 8.43 1.87
C LEU A 172 -0.15 8.90 3.27
N PRO A 173 -0.27 8.10 4.35
CA PRO A 173 0.16 8.52 5.68
C PRO A 173 1.69 8.67 5.79
N TYR A 174 2.48 7.82 5.12
CA TYR A 174 3.94 7.86 5.25
C TYR A 174 4.55 9.16 4.71
N PHE A 175 3.96 9.73 3.67
CA PHE A 175 4.38 11.01 3.10
C PHE A 175 3.60 12.22 3.63
N SER A 176 2.59 12.00 4.46
CA SER A 176 1.90 13.11 5.13
C SER A 176 2.81 13.85 6.11
N SER A 177 2.70 15.17 6.13
CA SER A 177 3.30 16.02 7.15
C SER A 177 2.61 15.81 8.50
N ASN A 178 3.21 16.31 9.59
CA ASN A 178 2.61 16.22 10.92
C ASN A 178 1.26 16.96 10.94
N LYS A 179 0.19 16.28 11.35
CA LYS A 179 -1.17 16.83 11.39
C LYS A 179 -1.62 17.04 12.82
N THR A 180 -2.25 18.18 13.09
CA THR A 180 -2.83 18.43 14.41
C THR A 180 -3.94 17.43 14.74
N ILE A 181 -3.92 16.92 15.96
CA ILE A 181 -4.99 16.06 16.49
C ILE A 181 -6.11 16.87 17.15
N ILE A 182 -5.86 18.16 17.43
CA ILE A 182 -6.86 19.05 18.03
C ILE A 182 -8.03 19.25 17.07
N GLY A 183 -9.25 19.17 17.59
CA GLY A 183 -10.48 19.26 16.82
C GLY A 183 -10.90 17.97 16.11
N ARG A 184 -10.09 16.90 16.18
CA ARG A 184 -10.37 15.61 15.54
C ARG A 184 -11.21 14.71 16.44
N PHE A 185 -11.93 13.77 15.81
CA PHE A 185 -12.63 12.70 16.52
C PHE A 185 -11.76 11.44 16.58
N VAL A 186 -11.61 10.87 17.77
CA VAL A 186 -10.86 9.64 18.02
C VAL A 186 -11.82 8.47 18.17
N LEU A 187 -11.55 7.38 17.46
CA LEU A 187 -12.37 6.18 17.43
C LEU A 187 -11.78 5.02 18.23
N ASP A 188 -10.49 5.11 18.59
CA ASP A 188 -9.75 4.07 19.31
C ASP A 188 -9.66 4.41 20.80
N GLU A 189 -10.15 3.50 21.65
CA GLU A 189 -10.23 3.71 23.11
C GLU A 189 -8.86 3.74 23.79
N THR A 190 -7.87 3.01 23.25
CA THR A 190 -6.50 3.03 23.77
C THR A 190 -5.86 4.40 23.53
N LEU A 191 -6.12 4.97 22.37
CA LEU A 191 -5.67 6.31 22.03
C LEU A 191 -6.38 7.37 22.89
N ILE A 192 -7.71 7.26 23.07
CA ILE A 192 -8.45 8.15 24.00
C ILE A 192 -7.84 8.08 25.39
N SER A 193 -7.52 6.89 25.89
CA SER A 193 -6.96 6.69 27.23
C SER A 193 -5.59 7.34 27.38
N ALA A 194 -4.73 7.24 26.37
CA ALA A 194 -3.42 7.92 26.36
C ALA A 194 -3.58 9.46 26.35
N LEU A 195 -4.51 9.98 25.56
CA LEU A 195 -4.75 11.42 25.45
C LEU A 195 -5.37 12.03 26.70
N LYS A 196 -6.21 11.28 27.44
CA LYS A 196 -6.79 11.71 28.72
C LYS A 196 -5.75 12.01 29.80
N GLN A 197 -4.53 11.50 29.66
CA GLN A 197 -3.42 11.79 30.58
C GLN A 197 -2.85 13.21 30.39
N ILE A 198 -3.25 13.92 29.33
CA ILE A 198 -2.82 15.29 29.05
C ILE A 198 -3.82 16.27 29.69
N PRO A 199 -3.45 17.01 30.75
CA PRO A 199 -4.38 17.88 31.49
C PRO A 199 -5.01 19.00 30.66
N GLU A 200 -4.33 19.43 29.58
CA GLU A 200 -4.79 20.50 28.70
C GLU A 200 -5.91 20.08 27.73
N LEU A 201 -6.23 18.79 27.66
CA LEU A 201 -7.21 18.26 26.71
C LEU A 201 -8.58 18.06 27.37
N ASP A 202 -9.62 18.50 26.67
CA ASP A 202 -11.01 18.16 26.96
C ASP A 202 -11.51 17.23 25.84
N ILE A 203 -11.85 15.99 26.18
CA ILE A 203 -12.33 14.99 25.22
C ILE A 203 -13.81 14.73 25.50
N LYS A 204 -14.69 15.29 24.66
CA LYS A 204 -16.15 15.13 24.75
C LYS A 204 -16.70 14.54 23.46
N ASN A 205 -17.55 13.52 23.59
CA ASN A 205 -18.12 12.77 22.46
C ASN A 205 -17.02 12.38 21.45
N ASN A 206 -15.90 11.88 21.99
CA ASN A 206 -14.71 11.48 21.23
C ASN A 206 -14.01 12.60 20.45
N LYS A 207 -14.43 13.86 20.56
CA LYS A 207 -13.77 15.01 19.95
C LYS A 207 -12.73 15.59 20.91
N ILE A 208 -11.50 15.74 20.43
CA ILE A 208 -10.43 16.40 21.19
C ILE A 208 -10.58 17.91 21.06
N LYS A 209 -10.62 18.59 22.19
CA LYS A 209 -10.47 20.04 22.30
C LYS A 209 -9.32 20.35 23.26
N SER A 210 -8.82 21.56 23.21
CA SER A 210 -7.92 22.08 24.23
C SER A 210 -8.41 23.42 24.73
N ASN A 211 -8.19 23.69 26.01
CA ASN A 211 -8.51 24.96 26.66
C ASN A 211 -7.45 26.05 26.43
N LYS A 212 -6.28 25.69 25.88
CA LYS A 212 -5.21 26.61 25.49
C LYS A 212 -4.51 26.12 24.23
N TYR A 213 -3.61 26.94 23.71
CA TYR A 213 -2.77 26.52 22.59
C TYR A 213 -1.86 25.36 23.01
N ILE A 214 -1.86 24.30 22.20
CA ILE A 214 -1.00 23.12 22.39
C ILE A 214 -0.53 22.60 21.04
N LYS A 215 0.77 22.36 20.91
CA LYS A 215 1.35 21.63 19.79
C LYS A 215 1.22 20.13 20.06
N LEU A 216 0.14 19.56 19.56
CA LEU A 216 -0.16 18.14 19.65
C LEU A 216 -0.56 17.62 18.29
N GLY A 217 0.28 16.77 17.71
CA GLY A 217 0.10 16.30 16.35
C GLY A 217 0.50 14.86 16.16
N PHE A 218 0.01 14.27 15.08
CA PHE A 218 0.25 12.89 14.71
C PHE A 218 0.99 12.79 13.38
N TYR A 219 1.82 11.77 13.24
CA TYR A 219 2.66 11.55 12.07
C TYR A 219 3.05 10.07 11.94
N PHE A 220 3.65 9.74 10.80
CA PHE A 220 4.05 8.39 10.45
C PHE A 220 5.50 8.33 10.02
N PHE A 221 6.20 7.26 10.40
CA PHE A 221 7.58 7.03 10.02
C PHE A 221 7.93 5.54 10.02
N ASP A 222 9.18 5.23 9.66
CA ASP A 222 9.74 3.87 9.71
C ASP A 222 8.95 2.84 8.87
N HIS A 223 8.80 3.13 7.57
CA HIS A 223 8.28 2.16 6.60
C HIS A 223 9.21 0.97 6.48
N LYS A 224 8.68 -0.21 6.81
CA LYS A 224 9.42 -1.48 6.78
C LYS A 224 8.65 -2.55 6.03
N THR A 225 9.38 -3.37 5.29
CA THR A 225 8.89 -4.60 4.64
C THR A 225 9.43 -5.82 5.37
N LYS A 226 8.62 -6.84 5.57
CA LYS A 226 9.01 -8.12 6.16
C LYS A 226 8.47 -9.26 5.30
N ILE A 227 9.32 -10.23 4.97
CA ILE A 227 8.91 -11.45 4.27
C ILE A 227 9.01 -12.62 5.24
N GLU A 228 7.89 -13.31 5.46
CA GLU A 228 7.81 -14.56 6.23
C GLU A 228 7.09 -15.59 5.37
N ASP A 229 7.64 -16.80 5.23
CA ASP A 229 7.07 -17.88 4.43
C ASP A 229 6.65 -17.45 3.01
N HIS A 230 7.51 -16.65 2.35
CA HIS A 230 7.28 -16.05 1.04
C HIS A 230 6.13 -15.03 0.95
N HIS A 231 5.48 -14.72 2.07
CA HIS A 231 4.43 -13.72 2.19
C HIS A 231 5.01 -12.36 2.61
N LEU A 232 4.59 -11.28 1.94
CA LEU A 232 5.04 -9.93 2.23
C LEU A 232 4.07 -9.22 3.18
N THR A 233 4.60 -8.65 4.25
CA THR A 233 3.88 -7.71 5.11
C THR A 233 4.64 -6.39 5.19
N GLU A 234 3.91 -5.31 5.42
CA GLU A 234 4.48 -3.98 5.55
C GLU A 234 4.04 -3.32 6.84
N SER A 235 4.83 -2.38 7.33
CA SER A 235 4.47 -1.64 8.53
C SER A 235 4.92 -0.18 8.52
N LEU A 236 4.19 0.64 9.26
CA LEU A 236 4.54 2.00 9.64
C LEU A 236 4.47 2.14 11.16
N ILE A 237 5.23 3.08 11.71
CA ILE A 237 5.02 3.57 13.07
C ILE A 237 4.10 4.78 12.99
N PHE A 238 2.97 4.71 13.67
CA PHE A 238 2.07 5.84 13.93
C PHE A 238 2.39 6.40 15.31
N SER A 239 2.62 7.71 15.39
CA SER A 239 3.01 8.39 16.62
C SER A 239 2.24 9.68 16.81
N ILE A 240 2.01 10.04 18.06
CA ILE A 240 1.49 11.33 18.50
C ILE A 240 2.50 11.95 19.43
N SER A 241 2.90 13.18 19.14
CA SER A 241 3.85 13.93 19.96
C SER A 241 3.28 15.25 20.45
N LYS A 242 3.66 15.62 21.68
CA LYS A 242 3.36 16.91 22.30
C LYS A 242 4.65 17.72 22.44
N GLY A 243 4.65 18.98 22.00
CA GLY A 243 5.75 19.93 22.23
C GLY A 243 6.37 20.48 20.95
N GLU A 244 7.42 21.26 21.14
CA GLU A 244 8.20 21.90 20.07
C GLU A 244 9.15 20.91 19.38
N ILE A 245 9.62 21.32 18.20
CA ILE A 245 10.68 20.58 17.49
C ILE A 245 11.89 20.43 18.44
N ASN A 246 12.50 19.23 18.48
CA ASN A 246 13.61 18.81 19.37
C ASN A 246 13.26 18.58 20.85
N GLU A 247 12.12 19.07 21.34
CA GLU A 247 11.66 18.85 22.73
C GLU A 247 10.38 18.00 22.81
N ALA A 248 9.85 17.61 21.65
CA ALA A 248 8.60 16.88 21.54
C ALA A 248 8.67 15.52 22.24
N LYS A 249 7.71 15.28 23.13
CA LYS A 249 7.55 14.00 23.82
C LYS A 249 6.52 13.14 23.09
N THR A 250 6.86 11.89 22.85
CA THR A 250 5.91 10.88 22.34
C THR A 250 4.87 10.57 23.41
N ILE A 251 3.60 10.75 23.08
CA ILE A 251 2.45 10.49 23.94
C ILE A 251 1.87 9.10 23.68
N TYR A 252 1.82 8.72 22.41
CA TYR A 252 1.26 7.46 21.97
C TYR A 252 2.01 6.98 20.75
N GLN A 253 2.25 5.68 20.67
CA GLN A 253 2.88 5.06 19.52
C GLN A 253 2.28 3.69 19.25
N LYS A 254 2.02 3.38 17.99
CA LYS A 254 1.47 2.10 17.54
C LYS A 254 2.15 1.68 16.25
N LYS A 255 2.56 0.41 16.17
CA LYS A 255 2.98 -0.20 14.91
C LYS A 255 1.74 -0.59 14.11
N ILE A 256 1.57 0.02 12.95
CA ILE A 256 0.53 -0.34 12.00
C ILE A 256 1.10 -1.42 11.10
N VAL A 257 0.59 -2.65 11.23
CA VAL A 257 0.86 -3.73 10.29
C VAL A 257 -0.19 -3.72 9.18
N PHE A 258 0.28 -3.82 7.96
CA PHE A 258 -0.49 -3.76 6.74
C PHE A 258 -0.28 -5.05 5.96
N ASP A 259 -1.38 -5.77 5.79
CA ASP A 259 -1.48 -6.90 4.89
C ASP A 259 -2.11 -6.40 3.59
N ASN A 260 -1.32 -6.49 2.52
CA ASN A 260 -1.66 -6.08 1.16
C ASN A 260 -2.98 -6.73 0.68
N LEU A 261 -3.32 -7.93 1.17
CA LEU A 261 -4.55 -8.63 0.83
C LEU A 261 -5.82 -7.95 1.32
N HIS A 262 -5.75 -7.21 2.43
CA HIS A 262 -6.92 -6.50 2.93
C HIS A 262 -7.34 -5.40 1.96
N PHE A 263 -6.38 -4.64 1.43
CA PHE A 263 -6.68 -3.61 0.43
C PHE A 263 -7.18 -4.23 -0.88
N GLU A 264 -6.57 -5.33 -1.34
CA GLU A 264 -7.07 -6.06 -2.52
C GLU A 264 -8.53 -6.53 -2.35
N LYS A 265 -8.89 -7.05 -1.18
CA LYS A 265 -10.28 -7.44 -0.90
C LYS A 265 -11.20 -6.22 -0.90
N LEU A 266 -10.76 -5.10 -0.34
CA LEU A 266 -11.55 -3.88 -0.21
C LEU A 266 -11.86 -3.25 -1.58
N ILE A 267 -10.89 -3.19 -2.50
CA ILE A 267 -11.09 -2.66 -3.85
C ILE A 267 -11.97 -3.57 -4.73
N ASN A 268 -11.96 -4.87 -4.46
CA ASN A 268 -12.79 -5.86 -5.18
C ASN A 268 -14.14 -6.12 -4.50
N TYR A 269 -14.42 -5.47 -3.36
CA TYR A 269 -15.66 -5.64 -2.63
C TYR A 269 -16.82 -4.99 -3.41
N LYS A 270 -17.75 -5.81 -3.90
CA LYS A 270 -18.99 -5.33 -4.55
C LYS A 270 -20.02 -5.00 -3.47
N GLU A 271 -20.46 -3.75 -3.47
CA GLU A 271 -21.29 -3.16 -2.42
C GLU A 271 -22.66 -3.84 -2.31
N TYR A 272 -22.96 -4.38 -1.13
CA TYR A 272 -24.33 -4.61 -0.69
C TYR A 272 -24.47 -3.94 0.69
N LYS A 273 -25.06 -2.72 0.72
CA LYS A 273 -25.42 -1.90 1.90
C LYS A 273 -24.39 -0.84 2.37
N LEU A 274 -24.07 0.16 1.53
CA LEU A 274 -23.62 1.47 2.04
C LEU A 274 -24.83 2.36 2.34
N SER A 275 -24.74 3.18 3.38
CA SER A 275 -25.73 4.25 3.63
C SER A 275 -25.55 5.41 2.64
N GLU A 276 -26.60 6.18 2.40
CA GLU A 276 -26.54 7.36 1.51
C GLU A 276 -25.44 8.34 1.90
N LYS A 277 -25.24 8.54 3.21
CA LYS A 277 -24.16 9.38 3.75
C LYS A 277 -22.77 8.86 3.36
N GLN A 278 -22.56 7.54 3.36
CA GLN A 278 -21.30 6.94 2.93
C GLN A 278 -21.11 7.10 1.43
N ILE A 279 -22.16 6.90 0.64
CA ILE A 279 -22.12 7.08 -0.82
C ILE A 279 -21.74 8.53 -1.15
N LEU A 280 -22.38 9.51 -0.50
CA LEU A 280 -22.09 10.92 -0.73
C LEU A 280 -20.64 11.27 -0.34
N LYS A 281 -20.18 10.81 0.84
CA LYS A 281 -18.79 11.01 1.26
C LYS A 281 -17.78 10.36 0.30
N ASN A 282 -18.06 9.16 -0.20
CA ASN A 282 -17.18 8.47 -1.14
C ASN A 282 -17.09 9.23 -2.47
N LYS A 283 -18.21 9.77 -2.96
CA LYS A 283 -18.25 10.64 -4.14
C LYS A 283 -17.46 11.94 -3.92
N GLU A 284 -17.61 12.58 -2.76
CA GLU A 284 -16.86 13.78 -2.39
C GLU A 284 -15.36 13.51 -2.36
N LEU A 285 -14.92 12.42 -1.74
CA LEU A 285 -13.51 12.03 -1.69
C LEU A 285 -12.94 11.74 -3.09
N LEU A 286 -13.70 11.06 -3.96
CA LEU A 286 -13.27 10.84 -5.34
C LEU A 286 -13.11 12.16 -6.11
N ASN A 287 -14.04 13.10 -5.95
CA ASN A 287 -13.95 14.41 -6.58
C ASN A 287 -12.74 15.22 -6.07
N ILE A 288 -12.51 15.22 -4.76
CA ILE A 288 -11.32 15.83 -4.16
C ILE A 288 -10.05 15.21 -4.75
N ALA A 289 -9.99 13.88 -4.87
CA ALA A 289 -8.79 13.21 -5.36
C ALA A 289 -8.49 13.56 -6.82
N LYS A 290 -9.54 13.66 -7.61
CA LYS A 290 -9.53 14.12 -8.99
C LYS A 290 -9.07 15.57 -9.13
N GLU A 291 -9.62 16.48 -8.35
CA GLU A 291 -9.22 17.90 -8.33
C GLU A 291 -7.74 18.07 -7.93
N VAL A 292 -7.33 17.46 -6.83
CA VAL A 292 -5.94 17.53 -6.35
C VAL A 292 -4.98 16.95 -7.39
N ALA A 293 -5.30 15.82 -8.02
CA ALA A 293 -4.47 15.24 -9.06
C ALA A 293 -4.30 16.21 -10.25
N LYS A 294 -5.39 16.87 -10.67
CA LYS A 294 -5.37 17.87 -11.74
C LYS A 294 -4.51 19.09 -11.39
N GLU A 295 -4.61 19.58 -10.15
CA GLU A 295 -3.78 20.68 -9.64
C GLU A 295 -2.28 20.34 -9.71
N HIS A 296 -1.93 19.05 -9.59
CA HIS A 296 -0.56 18.54 -9.71
C HIS A 296 -0.18 18.05 -11.12
N GLY A 297 -0.99 18.36 -12.15
CA GLY A 297 -0.70 18.05 -13.55
C GLY A 297 -1.05 16.63 -14.01
N PHE A 298 -1.86 15.89 -13.24
CA PHE A 298 -2.32 14.55 -13.60
C PHE A 298 -3.77 14.58 -14.11
N PHE A 299 -3.96 14.15 -15.35
CA PHE A 299 -5.25 14.06 -16.02
C PHE A 299 -5.65 12.59 -16.17
N TYR A 300 -6.93 12.27 -15.96
CA TYR A 300 -7.49 10.92 -15.88
C TYR A 300 -8.77 10.79 -16.70
#